data_AF-A0AAD7QP39-F1
#
_entry.id   AF-A0AAD7QP39-F1
#
_cell.length_a   1.000
_cell.length_b   1.000
_cell.length_c   1.000
_cell.angle_alpha   90.00
_cell.angle_beta   90.00
_cell.angle_gamma   90.00
#
_symmetry.space_group_name_H-M   'P 1'
#
loop_
_entity.id
_entity.type
_entity.pdbx_description
1 polymer ?
#
loop_
_entity_poly.entity_id
_entity_poly.type
_entity_poly.pdbx_seq_one_letter_code
_entity_poly.pdbx_strand_id
1 'polypeptide(L)'
;MSMDRSAMPDEKALSDCDMALSFLKNNPPEQRHLKLEADWSNIKSETGIQRIRATVVTVPRDLHEVPASEFMSEIMNSIEAYLSVHKPDAVGTIVDSGSVKEKITYGTYAHSSKQSDGVFKYNMAIEVGSSETYAALCRDKDMWLDGHHVNVCMLVCFNESPRFRNPTSLYENLDVRSEIENMNLVANKSMPSHYGPISYPNHHWLGTLKEGFIEVWRENSSVRYPLIETGKIHDTLPTNIGLRIRDFYPNEAWKAADIPDGDIPINSTIFMKHIKTAIIATAGRLSDYVSQ
;
A
#
# COMPACT_ATOMS: atom_id res chain seq x y z
N MET A 1 37.38 -5.57 -44.19
CA MET A 1 37.48 -4.27 -43.48
C MET A 1 36.33 -3.39 -43.91
N SER A 2 35.35 -3.19 -43.04
CA SER A 2 34.76 -1.88 -42.76
C SER A 2 33.77 -2.05 -41.61
N MET A 3 33.81 -1.08 -40.71
CA MET A 3 33.40 -1.16 -39.31
C MET A 3 31.90 -1.23 -39.08
N ASP A 4 31.60 -2.03 -38.06
CA ASP A 4 30.61 -1.83 -37.00
C ASP A 4 30.10 -0.37 -36.89
N ARG A 5 28.79 -0.19 -37.04
CA ARG A 5 28.09 1.03 -36.60
C ARG A 5 27.25 0.63 -35.40
N SER A 6 27.86 0.71 -34.21
CA SER A 6 27.10 0.75 -32.97
C SER A 6 26.11 1.92 -33.06
N ALA A 7 24.83 1.62 -32.86
CA ALA A 7 23.80 2.63 -32.72
C ALA A 7 24.06 3.36 -31.39
N MET A 8 24.74 4.50 -31.45
CA MET A 8 24.79 5.40 -30.31
C MET A 8 23.37 5.87 -29.99
N PRO A 9 22.91 5.82 -28.73
CA PRO A 9 21.66 6.42 -28.33
C PRO A 9 21.71 7.92 -28.66
N ASP A 10 20.64 8.45 -29.25
CA ASP A 10 20.49 9.87 -29.54
C ASP A 10 20.74 10.67 -28.24
N GLU A 11 21.71 11.59 -28.28
CA GLU A 11 22.21 12.36 -27.13
C GLU A 11 21.07 13.12 -26.42
N LYS A 12 20.03 13.45 -27.19
CA LYS A 12 18.79 14.06 -26.69
C LYS A 12 17.93 13.09 -25.87
N ALA A 13 17.84 11.82 -26.27
CA ALA A 13 17.08 10.80 -25.53
C ALA A 13 17.74 10.44 -24.18
N LEU A 14 19.07 10.56 -24.10
CA LEU A 14 19.82 10.44 -22.84
C LEU A 14 19.53 11.63 -21.91
N SER A 15 19.52 12.86 -22.44
CA SER A 15 19.15 14.07 -21.69
C SER A 15 17.73 14.02 -21.12
N ASP A 16 16.76 13.50 -21.89
CA ASP A 16 15.37 13.39 -21.44
C ASP A 16 15.19 12.30 -20.37
N CYS A 17 15.94 11.19 -20.48
CA CYS A 17 16.01 10.16 -19.43
C CYS A 17 16.62 10.71 -18.14
N ASP A 18 17.68 11.51 -18.24
CA ASP A 18 18.33 12.15 -17.08
C ASP A 18 17.40 13.15 -16.39
N MET A 19 16.60 13.88 -17.16
CA MET A 19 15.58 14.79 -16.62
C MET A 19 14.49 14.01 -15.86
N ALA A 20 13.94 12.95 -16.45
CA ALA A 20 12.96 12.09 -15.78
C ALA A 20 13.54 11.40 -14.52
N LEU A 21 14.79 10.94 -14.57
CA LEU A 21 15.51 10.36 -13.44
C LEU A 21 15.77 11.39 -12.33
N SER A 22 16.14 12.63 -12.68
CA SER A 22 16.30 13.71 -11.71
C SER A 22 14.98 14.02 -11.00
N PHE A 23 13.87 13.97 -11.74
CA PHE A 23 12.53 14.16 -11.19
C PHE A 23 12.13 13.03 -10.24
N LEU A 24 12.38 11.77 -10.63
CA LEU A 24 12.13 10.60 -9.78
C LEU A 24 12.98 10.59 -8.51
N LYS A 25 14.25 11.05 -8.60
CA LYS A 25 15.17 11.15 -7.45
C LYS A 25 14.76 12.24 -6.46
N ASN A 26 14.21 13.33 -6.94
CA ASN A 26 13.92 14.52 -6.11
C ASN A 26 12.49 14.55 -5.53
N ASN A 27 11.59 13.65 -5.96
CA ASN A 27 10.21 13.62 -5.48
C ASN A 27 9.92 12.35 -4.63
N PRO A 28 9.18 12.50 -3.49
CA PRO A 28 8.72 11.36 -2.67
C PRO A 28 7.87 10.37 -3.48
N PRO A 29 7.84 9.07 -3.15
CA PRO A 29 7.08 8.04 -3.87
C PRO A 29 5.62 8.44 -4.15
N GLU A 30 4.99 9.09 -3.18
CA GLU A 30 3.61 9.59 -3.17
C GLU A 30 3.32 10.64 -4.26
N GLN A 31 4.32 11.45 -4.63
CA GLN A 31 4.18 12.49 -5.66
C GLN A 31 4.51 11.97 -7.07
N ARG A 32 4.99 10.73 -7.19
CA ARG A 32 5.43 10.17 -8.48
C ARG A 32 4.24 9.85 -9.37
N HIS A 33 3.09 9.42 -8.88
CA HIS A 33 2.01 8.97 -9.78
C HIS A 33 1.28 10.12 -10.50
N LEU A 34 0.83 11.14 -9.75
CA LEU A 34 0.02 12.24 -10.29
C LEU A 34 0.84 13.29 -11.07
N LYS A 35 2.09 13.53 -10.65
CA LYS A 35 2.98 14.50 -11.30
C LYS A 35 3.72 13.89 -12.48
N LEU A 36 4.08 12.58 -12.44
CA LEU A 36 4.59 11.94 -13.65
C LEU A 36 3.57 11.96 -14.78
N GLU A 37 2.27 11.69 -14.58
CA GLU A 37 1.35 11.69 -15.74
C GLU A 37 1.29 13.05 -16.44
N ALA A 38 1.25 14.15 -15.68
CA ALA A 38 1.24 15.51 -16.21
C ALA A 38 2.59 15.89 -16.85
N ASP A 39 3.70 15.66 -16.14
CA ASP A 39 5.04 16.00 -16.61
C ASP A 39 5.47 15.09 -17.77
N TRP A 40 5.04 13.83 -17.79
CA TRP A 40 5.25 12.88 -18.89
C TRP A 40 4.41 13.20 -20.11
N SER A 41 3.20 13.72 -19.93
CA SER A 41 2.39 14.24 -21.04
C SER A 41 3.05 15.46 -21.68
N ASN A 42 3.64 16.34 -20.86
CA ASN A 42 4.43 17.48 -21.34
C ASN A 42 5.69 17.00 -22.09
N ILE A 43 6.46 16.06 -21.51
CA ILE A 43 7.66 15.47 -22.16
C ILE A 43 7.28 14.80 -23.49
N LYS A 44 6.19 14.02 -23.55
CA LYS A 44 5.71 13.41 -24.81
C LYS A 44 5.38 14.46 -25.87
N SER A 45 4.76 15.57 -25.46
CA SER A 45 4.36 16.64 -26.36
C SER A 45 5.55 17.45 -26.91
N GLU A 46 6.60 17.62 -26.11
CA GLU A 46 7.79 18.42 -26.48
C GLU A 46 8.84 17.62 -27.26
N THR A 47 8.94 16.31 -27.01
CA THR A 47 10.03 15.46 -27.56
C THR A 47 9.62 14.63 -28.76
N GLY A 48 8.30 14.46 -29.02
CA GLY A 48 7.78 13.62 -30.11
C GLY A 48 7.98 12.12 -29.89
N ILE A 49 8.44 11.71 -28.71
CA ILE A 49 8.72 10.32 -28.37
C ILE A 49 7.39 9.59 -28.11
N GLN A 50 7.01 8.68 -29.02
CA GLN A 50 5.72 7.97 -28.93
C GLN A 50 5.69 6.89 -27.84
N ARG A 51 6.85 6.36 -27.40
CA ARG A 51 6.92 5.28 -26.40
C ARG A 51 8.31 5.21 -25.74
N ILE A 52 8.42 5.68 -24.50
CA ILE A 52 9.41 5.19 -23.54
C ILE A 52 8.63 4.33 -22.53
N ARG A 53 9.10 3.11 -22.27
CA ARG A 53 8.64 2.30 -21.14
C ARG A 53 9.43 2.74 -19.91
N ALA A 54 8.84 3.61 -19.09
CA ALA A 54 9.37 3.89 -17.76
C ALA A 54 8.67 2.94 -16.78
N THR A 55 9.42 2.07 -16.12
CA THR A 55 8.90 1.24 -15.02
C THR A 55 9.17 1.98 -13.72
N VAL A 56 8.14 2.57 -13.12
CA VAL A 56 8.25 3.12 -11.76
C VAL A 56 8.17 1.96 -10.79
N VAL A 57 9.32 1.65 -10.19
CA VAL A 57 9.44 0.68 -9.10
C VAL A 57 9.07 1.39 -7.80
N THR A 58 7.84 1.21 -7.33
CA THR A 58 7.43 1.55 -5.96
C THR A 58 7.72 0.37 -5.03
N VAL A 59 7.59 0.60 -3.70
CA VAL A 59 7.67 -0.43 -2.64
C VAL A 59 7.03 -1.74 -3.14
N PRO A 60 7.57 -2.93 -2.80
CA PRO A 60 7.03 -4.19 -3.29
C PRO A 60 5.52 -4.21 -3.16
N ARG A 61 4.84 -4.23 -4.32
CA ARG A 61 3.38 -4.10 -4.45
C ARG A 61 2.63 -4.99 -3.47
N ASP A 62 3.18 -6.16 -3.17
CA ASP A 62 2.60 -7.10 -2.22
C ASP A 62 2.52 -6.52 -0.80
N LEU A 63 3.52 -5.78 -0.32
CA LEU A 63 3.49 -5.18 1.03
C LEU A 63 2.62 -3.92 1.12
N HIS A 64 2.16 -3.39 -0.02
CA HIS A 64 1.23 -2.26 -0.06
C HIS A 64 -0.21 -2.73 -0.27
N GLU A 65 -0.44 -3.61 -1.24
CA GLU A 65 -1.78 -4.08 -1.61
C GLU A 65 -2.31 -5.17 -0.66
N VAL A 66 -1.46 -6.10 -0.22
CA VAL A 66 -1.92 -7.21 0.63
C VAL A 66 -2.45 -6.73 1.98
N PRO A 67 -1.80 -5.78 2.70
CA PRO A 67 -2.38 -5.29 3.94
C PRO A 67 -3.77 -4.67 3.75
N ALA A 68 -4.00 -3.91 2.68
CA ALA A 68 -5.30 -3.31 2.43
C ALA A 68 -6.36 -4.38 2.15
N SER A 69 -6.07 -5.26 1.20
CA SER A 69 -6.97 -6.33 0.76
C SER A 69 -7.32 -7.30 1.87
N GLU A 70 -6.33 -7.74 2.65
CA GLU A 70 -6.54 -8.76 3.69
C GLU A 70 -7.19 -8.15 4.93
N PHE A 71 -6.87 -6.90 5.26
CA PHE A 71 -7.54 -6.22 6.36
C PHE A 71 -9.03 -6.00 6.05
N MET A 72 -9.33 -5.60 4.81
CA MET A 72 -10.69 -5.45 4.33
C MET A 72 -11.45 -6.78 4.29
N SER A 73 -10.80 -7.86 3.86
CA SER A 73 -11.34 -9.23 3.92
C SER A 73 -11.71 -9.63 5.36
N GLU A 74 -10.83 -9.39 6.33
CA GLU A 74 -11.10 -9.70 7.75
C GLU A 74 -12.28 -8.90 8.32
N ILE A 75 -12.39 -7.62 7.94
CA ILE A 75 -13.53 -6.79 8.31
C ILE A 75 -14.83 -7.31 7.66
N MET A 76 -14.81 -7.61 6.37
CA MET A 76 -15.96 -8.15 5.63
C MET A 76 -16.44 -9.47 6.24
N ASN A 77 -15.53 -10.41 6.50
CA ASN A 77 -15.85 -11.69 7.14
C ASN A 77 -16.55 -11.47 8.51
N SER A 78 -16.09 -10.48 9.27
CA SER A 78 -16.65 -10.15 10.59
C SER A 78 -18.01 -9.46 10.50
N ILE A 79 -18.21 -8.60 9.50
CA ILE A 79 -19.51 -8.00 9.19
C ILE A 79 -20.51 -9.07 8.76
N GLU A 80 -20.14 -9.95 7.84
CA GLU A 80 -21.02 -11.02 7.37
C GLU A 80 -21.41 -11.97 8.51
N ALA A 81 -20.44 -12.35 9.35
CA ALA A 81 -20.70 -13.14 10.55
C ALA A 81 -21.69 -12.42 11.49
N TYR A 82 -21.50 -11.12 11.74
CA TYR A 82 -22.40 -10.33 12.58
C TYR A 82 -23.82 -10.27 12.00
N LEU A 83 -23.94 -9.91 10.73
CA LEU A 83 -25.23 -9.78 10.05
C LEU A 83 -25.95 -11.13 9.92
N SER A 84 -25.24 -12.23 9.73
CA SER A 84 -25.84 -13.57 9.67
C SER A 84 -26.60 -13.96 10.94
N VAL A 85 -26.23 -13.36 12.08
CA VAL A 85 -26.90 -13.59 13.38
C VAL A 85 -27.99 -12.56 13.62
N HIS A 86 -27.72 -11.28 13.32
CA HIS A 86 -28.55 -10.17 13.76
C HIS A 86 -29.54 -9.64 12.71
N LYS A 87 -29.21 -9.77 11.42
CA LYS A 87 -30.05 -9.36 10.29
C LYS A 87 -29.67 -10.13 9.01
N PRO A 88 -30.05 -11.43 8.89
CA PRO A 88 -29.58 -12.28 7.79
C PRO A 88 -29.87 -11.71 6.39
N ASP A 89 -31.01 -11.04 6.21
CA ASP A 89 -31.41 -10.43 4.95
C ASP A 89 -30.54 -9.24 4.53
N ALA A 90 -29.73 -8.69 5.46
CA ALA A 90 -28.79 -7.61 5.19
C ALA A 90 -27.38 -8.11 4.81
N VAL A 91 -27.12 -9.42 4.86
CA VAL A 91 -25.83 -9.98 4.41
C VAL A 91 -25.60 -9.63 2.94
N GLY A 92 -24.38 -9.18 2.61
CA GLY A 92 -24.02 -8.75 1.26
C GLY A 92 -24.52 -7.36 0.86
N THR A 93 -25.22 -6.63 1.74
CA THR A 93 -25.62 -5.24 1.47
C THR A 93 -24.46 -4.25 1.64
N ILE A 94 -23.54 -4.55 2.56
CA ILE A 94 -22.25 -3.89 2.65
C ILE A 94 -21.34 -4.55 1.63
N VAL A 95 -20.76 -3.74 0.74
CA VAL A 95 -19.85 -4.20 -0.29
C VAL A 95 -18.54 -3.44 -0.22
N ASP A 96 -17.47 -4.19 -0.36
CA ASP A 96 -16.17 -3.66 -0.72
C ASP A 96 -16.26 -3.02 -2.12
N SER A 97 -15.78 -1.79 -2.24
CA SER A 97 -15.68 -1.06 -3.52
C SER A 97 -14.27 -1.11 -4.13
N GLY A 98 -13.33 -1.76 -3.44
CA GLY A 98 -11.93 -1.87 -3.77
C GLY A 98 -11.24 -0.52 -3.69
N SER A 99 -10.27 -0.34 -4.57
CA SER A 99 -9.54 0.90 -4.74
C SER A 99 -10.32 1.85 -5.67
N VAL A 100 -11.07 2.79 -5.08
CA VAL A 100 -11.90 3.75 -5.82
C VAL A 100 -11.16 5.07 -5.96
N LYS A 101 -11.09 5.62 -7.18
CA LYS A 101 -10.57 6.98 -7.42
C LYS A 101 -11.70 7.99 -7.22
N GLU A 102 -11.55 8.85 -6.23
CA GLU A 102 -12.52 9.92 -5.97
C GLU A 102 -11.89 11.29 -6.25
N LYS A 103 -12.71 12.24 -6.72
CA LYS A 103 -12.28 13.61 -7.05
C LYS A 103 -13.07 14.62 -6.22
N ILE A 104 -12.35 15.47 -5.49
CA ILE A 104 -12.96 16.51 -4.67
C ILE A 104 -13.13 17.78 -5.51
N THR A 105 -14.30 18.40 -5.40
CA THR A 105 -14.64 19.62 -6.16
C THR A 105 -14.72 20.88 -5.29
N TYR A 106 -14.65 20.76 -3.95
CA TYR A 106 -14.79 21.86 -3.00
C TYR A 106 -13.87 21.70 -1.79
N GLY A 107 -13.50 22.81 -1.11
CA GLY A 107 -12.65 22.80 0.10
C GLY A 107 -11.14 22.85 -0.17
N THR A 108 -10.33 22.67 0.89
CA THR A 108 -8.84 22.75 0.84
C THR A 108 -8.22 21.73 -0.13
N TYR A 109 -8.94 20.65 -0.44
CA TYR A 109 -8.53 19.60 -1.37
C TYR A 109 -9.21 19.68 -2.74
N ALA A 110 -9.80 20.83 -3.08
CA ALA A 110 -10.44 21.05 -4.39
C ALA A 110 -9.47 20.71 -5.53
N HIS A 111 -9.96 19.94 -6.50
CA HIS A 111 -9.21 19.40 -7.64
C HIS A 111 -8.19 18.30 -7.33
N SER A 112 -8.07 17.85 -6.08
CA SER A 112 -7.33 16.62 -5.76
C SER A 112 -8.13 15.39 -6.22
N SER A 113 -7.41 14.38 -6.69
CA SER A 113 -7.96 13.04 -6.92
C SER A 113 -7.02 12.01 -6.35
N LYS A 114 -7.53 11.11 -5.52
CA LYS A 114 -6.76 10.01 -4.94
C LYS A 114 -7.59 8.74 -4.98
N GLN A 115 -6.88 7.63 -5.07
CA GLN A 115 -7.42 6.29 -4.99
C GLN A 115 -7.11 5.75 -3.60
N SER A 116 -8.12 5.23 -2.93
CA SER A 116 -7.93 4.54 -1.66
C SER A 116 -7.24 3.20 -1.85
N ASP A 117 -6.57 2.71 -0.82
CA ASP A 117 -6.11 1.31 -0.82
C ASP A 117 -7.25 0.33 -0.57
N GLY A 118 -8.29 0.75 0.17
CA GLY A 118 -9.56 0.04 0.27
C GLY A 118 -10.69 0.96 0.76
N VAL A 119 -11.91 0.77 0.26
CA VAL A 119 -13.09 1.56 0.66
C VAL A 119 -14.32 0.67 0.77
N PHE A 120 -15.09 0.87 1.84
CA PHE A 120 -16.46 0.37 1.95
C PHE A 120 -17.41 1.45 1.45
N LYS A 121 -18.40 1.03 0.66
CA LYS A 121 -19.38 1.92 0.02
C LYS A 121 -19.94 2.97 1.01
N TYR A 122 -19.37 4.19 0.92
CA TYR A 122 -19.78 5.48 1.49
C TYR A 122 -19.40 5.89 2.93
N ASN A 123 -18.66 5.12 3.74
CA ASN A 123 -18.41 5.58 5.13
C ASN A 123 -17.03 5.26 5.72
N MET A 124 -16.22 4.47 5.02
CA MET A 124 -14.95 4.05 5.57
C MET A 124 -13.87 3.92 4.50
N ALA A 125 -12.70 4.49 4.79
CA ALA A 125 -11.50 4.37 3.98
C ALA A 125 -10.39 3.66 4.75
N ILE A 126 -9.59 2.87 4.03
CA ILE A 126 -8.38 2.22 4.51
C ILE A 126 -7.22 2.77 3.67
N GLU A 127 -6.19 3.24 4.36
CA GLU A 127 -4.92 3.70 3.77
C GLU A 127 -3.77 2.91 4.38
N VAL A 128 -2.89 2.42 3.53
CA VAL A 128 -1.78 1.56 3.91
C VAL A 128 -0.47 2.22 3.53
N GLY A 129 0.36 2.53 4.52
CA GLY A 129 1.70 3.05 4.29
C GLY A 129 2.76 2.05 4.69
N SER A 130 3.52 1.57 3.71
CA SER A 130 4.75 0.80 3.94
C SER A 130 5.94 1.58 3.42
N SER A 131 6.96 1.78 4.26
CA SER A 131 8.12 2.62 3.92
C SER A 131 7.81 4.11 3.67
N GLU A 132 6.58 4.54 3.98
CA GLU A 132 6.10 5.91 3.86
C GLU A 132 6.32 6.71 5.16
N THR A 133 6.24 8.04 5.10
CA THR A 133 6.19 8.85 6.32
C THR A 133 4.79 8.84 6.92
N TYR A 134 4.68 8.74 8.24
CA TYR A 134 3.39 8.83 8.93
C TYR A 134 2.65 10.14 8.62
N ALA A 135 3.38 11.24 8.46
CA ALA A 135 2.81 12.53 8.08
C ALA A 135 2.13 12.51 6.69
N ALA A 136 2.52 11.62 5.79
CA ALA A 136 1.86 11.45 4.51
C ALA A 136 0.53 10.71 4.63
N LEU A 137 0.51 9.58 5.34
CA LEU A 137 -0.72 8.89 5.69
C LEU A 137 -1.72 9.81 6.42
N CYS A 138 -1.25 10.71 7.30
CA CYS A 138 -2.13 11.69 7.93
C CYS A 138 -2.77 12.65 6.92
N ARG A 139 -2.06 13.09 5.87
CA ARG A 139 -2.65 13.93 4.83
C ARG A 139 -3.72 13.20 4.05
N ASP A 140 -3.51 11.92 3.79
CA ASP A 140 -4.49 11.08 3.11
C ASP A 140 -5.74 10.88 3.96
N LYS A 141 -5.55 10.65 5.26
CA LYS A 141 -6.64 10.65 6.24
C LYS A 141 -7.41 11.97 6.27
N ASP A 142 -6.73 13.12 6.30
CA ASP A 142 -7.40 14.44 6.25
C ASP A 142 -8.24 14.56 4.97
N MET A 143 -7.70 14.14 3.83
CA MET A 143 -8.45 14.15 2.57
C MET A 143 -9.69 13.24 2.63
N TRP A 144 -9.63 12.07 3.25
CA TRP A 144 -10.81 11.20 3.41
C TRP A 144 -11.85 11.76 4.37
N LEU A 145 -11.44 12.19 5.56
CA LEU A 145 -12.36 12.68 6.59
C LEU A 145 -12.95 14.06 6.22
N ASP A 146 -12.10 15.00 5.83
CA ASP A 146 -12.51 16.39 5.59
C ASP A 146 -12.95 16.62 4.15
N GLY A 147 -12.38 15.87 3.20
CA GLY A 147 -12.64 16.02 1.77
C GLY A 147 -13.72 15.09 1.23
N HIS A 148 -13.73 13.83 1.64
CA HIS A 148 -14.70 12.82 1.20
C HIS A 148 -15.80 12.52 2.23
N HIS A 149 -15.71 13.13 3.42
CA HIS A 149 -16.69 12.98 4.50
C HIS A 149 -16.94 11.53 4.91
N VAL A 150 -15.88 10.69 4.90
CA VAL A 150 -15.98 9.35 5.47
C VAL A 150 -16.11 9.44 6.99
N ASN A 151 -16.86 8.53 7.62
CA ASN A 151 -17.05 8.52 9.07
C ASN A 151 -15.82 7.96 9.81
N VAL A 152 -15.11 7.04 9.16
CA VAL A 152 -13.94 6.36 9.71
C VAL A 152 -12.85 6.29 8.66
N CYS A 153 -11.63 6.68 9.01
CA CYS A 153 -10.45 6.42 8.21
C CYS A 153 -9.50 5.54 9.02
N MET A 154 -9.04 4.43 8.45
CA MET A 154 -8.10 3.53 9.10
C MET A 154 -6.74 3.61 8.41
N LEU A 155 -5.72 3.91 9.19
CA LEU A 155 -4.33 3.90 8.74
C LEU A 155 -3.69 2.59 9.16
N VAL A 156 -3.17 1.82 8.20
CA VAL A 156 -2.31 0.66 8.45
C VAL A 156 -0.88 1.07 8.11
N CYS A 157 -0.06 1.27 9.13
CA CYS A 157 1.28 1.81 8.96
C CYS A 157 2.34 0.76 9.31
N PHE A 158 3.32 0.58 8.43
CA PHE A 158 4.51 -0.23 8.68
C PHE A 158 5.78 0.60 8.54
N ASN A 159 6.49 0.80 9.64
CA ASN A 159 7.73 1.56 9.70
C ASN A 159 8.93 0.65 9.41
N GLU A 160 9.44 0.73 8.19
CA GLU A 160 10.56 -0.07 7.71
C GLU A 160 11.92 0.61 7.98
N SER A 161 12.91 -0.15 8.46
CA SER A 161 14.27 0.32 8.68
C SER A 161 15.34 -0.72 8.31
N PRO A 162 16.29 -0.41 7.41
CA PRO A 162 16.29 0.78 6.55
C PRO A 162 15.09 0.76 5.60
N ARG A 163 14.57 1.93 5.24
CA ARG A 163 13.49 2.02 4.23
C ARG A 163 13.93 1.40 2.91
N PHE A 164 12.95 0.85 2.19
CA PHE A 164 13.16 0.32 0.86
C PHE A 164 13.87 1.34 -0.03
N ARG A 165 14.87 0.86 -0.77
CA ARG A 165 15.57 1.62 -1.82
C ARG A 165 15.62 0.74 -3.05
N ASN A 166 15.46 1.32 -4.23
CA ASN A 166 15.62 0.58 -5.48
C ASN A 166 17.08 0.09 -5.61
N PRO A 167 17.36 -1.12 -6.16
CA PRO A 167 18.71 -1.52 -6.47
C PRO A 167 19.39 -0.48 -7.36
N THR A 168 20.60 -0.05 -7.00
CA THR A 168 21.38 0.94 -7.77
C THR A 168 22.40 0.28 -8.71
N SER A 169 22.64 -1.02 -8.57
CA SER A 169 23.58 -1.79 -9.38
C SER A 169 22.84 -2.69 -10.37
N LEU A 170 23.27 -2.67 -11.63
CA LEU A 170 22.89 -3.69 -12.61
C LEU A 170 23.48 -5.05 -12.17
N TYR A 171 22.65 -6.08 -12.12
CA TYR A 171 23.11 -7.43 -11.79
C TYR A 171 23.45 -8.17 -13.08
N GLU A 172 24.69 -8.02 -13.56
CA GLU A 172 25.18 -8.82 -14.68
C GLU A 172 25.43 -10.27 -14.21
N ASN A 173 24.92 -11.25 -14.96
CA ASN A 173 25.14 -12.70 -14.76
C ASN A 173 24.53 -13.32 -13.49
N LEU A 174 23.38 -12.82 -13.04
CA LEU A 174 22.68 -13.40 -11.90
C LEU A 174 21.89 -14.66 -12.24
N ASP A 175 22.09 -15.74 -11.50
CA ASP A 175 21.12 -16.84 -11.46
C ASP A 175 19.92 -16.44 -10.58
N VAL A 176 18.98 -15.71 -11.18
CA VAL A 176 17.77 -15.20 -10.52
C VAL A 176 17.00 -16.31 -9.79
N ARG A 177 16.99 -17.53 -10.32
CA ARG A 177 16.23 -18.64 -9.71
C ARG A 177 16.88 -19.10 -8.41
N SER A 178 18.17 -19.40 -8.44
CA SER A 178 18.92 -19.80 -7.24
C SER A 178 18.85 -18.71 -6.15
N GLU A 179 18.86 -17.45 -6.56
CA GLU A 179 18.73 -16.32 -5.64
C GLU A 179 17.33 -16.22 -5.00
N ILE A 180 16.26 -16.38 -5.78
CA ILE A 180 14.89 -16.45 -5.22
C ILE A 180 14.76 -17.61 -4.23
N GLU A 181 15.31 -18.78 -4.55
CA GLU A 181 15.30 -19.95 -3.66
C GLU A 181 16.06 -19.66 -2.35
N ASN A 182 17.21 -19.01 -2.42
CA ASN A 182 17.98 -18.57 -1.26
C ASN A 182 17.22 -17.52 -0.42
N MET A 183 16.62 -16.51 -1.05
CA MET A 183 15.85 -15.48 -0.36
C MET A 183 14.64 -16.08 0.36
N ASN A 184 13.92 -16.99 -0.30
CA ASN A 184 12.81 -17.72 0.32
C ASN A 184 13.29 -18.55 1.52
N LEU A 185 14.46 -19.20 1.42
CA LEU A 185 15.04 -19.96 2.53
C LEU A 185 15.41 -19.05 3.71
N VAL A 186 16.04 -17.91 3.45
CA VAL A 186 16.43 -16.94 4.48
C VAL A 186 15.20 -16.32 5.14
N ALA A 187 14.21 -15.88 4.36
CA ALA A 187 12.96 -15.36 4.86
C ALA A 187 12.23 -16.42 5.73
N ASN A 188 12.09 -17.66 5.25
CA ASN A 188 11.45 -18.70 6.05
C ASN A 188 12.17 -19.02 7.36
N LYS A 189 13.51 -18.84 7.43
CA LYS A 189 14.30 -19.05 8.65
C LYS A 189 14.22 -17.87 9.64
N SER A 190 14.22 -16.63 9.17
CA SER A 190 14.22 -15.43 10.03
C SER A 190 12.82 -15.02 10.49
N MET A 191 11.81 -15.26 9.67
CA MET A 191 10.45 -14.77 9.85
C MET A 191 9.62 -15.39 11.00
N PRO A 192 9.95 -16.55 11.62
CA PRO A 192 9.24 -17.03 12.81
C PRO A 192 9.27 -16.05 13.99
N SER A 193 10.26 -15.16 14.05
CA SER A 193 10.46 -14.24 15.18
C SER A 193 10.48 -12.76 14.80
N HIS A 194 10.58 -12.42 13.50
CA HIS A 194 10.76 -11.04 13.04
C HIS A 194 10.08 -10.78 11.69
N TYR A 195 9.80 -9.52 11.39
CA TYR A 195 9.32 -9.07 10.07
C TYR A 195 10.46 -8.38 9.31
N GLY A 196 11.23 -9.16 8.55
CA GLY A 196 12.46 -8.73 7.89
C GLY A 196 13.69 -8.69 8.81
N PRO A 197 14.87 -8.27 8.32
CA PRO A 197 15.10 -7.82 6.95
C PRO A 197 15.15 -8.98 5.95
N ILE A 198 14.88 -8.68 4.69
CA ILE A 198 15.19 -9.55 3.55
C ILE A 198 16.33 -8.87 2.80
N SER A 199 17.52 -9.46 2.91
CA SER A 199 18.72 -8.96 2.25
C SER A 199 19.17 -9.93 1.16
N TYR A 200 19.61 -9.33 0.07
CA TYR A 200 20.31 -9.88 -1.07
C TYR A 200 21.80 -9.47 -0.94
N PRO A 201 22.81 -10.22 -1.45
CA PRO A 201 24.23 -10.04 -1.15
C PRO A 201 24.75 -8.59 -1.08
N ASN A 202 24.23 -7.70 -1.93
CA ASN A 202 24.57 -6.27 -1.91
C ASN A 202 23.35 -5.33 -1.85
N HIS A 203 22.17 -5.84 -1.45
CA HIS A 203 20.94 -5.07 -1.51
C HIS A 203 19.94 -5.43 -0.40
N HIS A 204 19.28 -4.42 0.16
CA HIS A 204 18.23 -4.59 1.17
C HIS A 204 16.87 -4.52 0.47
N TRP A 205 16.27 -5.68 0.24
CA TRP A 205 15.00 -5.81 -0.45
C TRP A 205 13.83 -5.37 0.43
N LEU A 206 13.93 -5.67 1.71
CA LEU A 206 13.07 -5.18 2.75
C LEU A 206 13.91 -4.98 4.00
N GLY A 207 13.84 -3.81 4.63
CA GLY A 207 14.35 -3.58 5.97
C GLY A 207 13.57 -4.39 7.01
N THR A 208 13.90 -4.20 8.28
CA THR A 208 13.04 -4.70 9.35
C THR A 208 11.84 -3.78 9.49
N LEU A 209 10.62 -4.33 9.51
CA LEU A 209 9.45 -3.59 9.96
C LEU A 209 9.56 -3.40 11.47
N LYS A 210 10.12 -2.27 11.91
CA LYS A 210 10.41 -2.01 13.33
C LYS A 210 9.14 -1.81 14.14
N GLU A 211 8.18 -1.13 13.54
CA GLU A 211 6.89 -0.83 14.13
C GLU A 211 5.80 -1.06 13.08
N GLY A 212 4.64 -1.48 13.54
CA GLY A 212 3.47 -1.69 12.71
C GLY A 212 2.22 -1.45 13.55
N PHE A 213 1.26 -0.71 13.04
CA PHE A 213 0.03 -0.41 13.80
C PHE A 213 -1.16 -0.16 12.87
N ILE A 214 -2.35 -0.35 13.45
CA ILE A 214 -3.61 0.16 12.91
C ILE A 214 -3.98 1.40 13.72
N GLU A 215 -4.33 2.49 13.06
CA GLU A 215 -4.88 3.66 13.72
C GLU A 215 -6.24 4.01 13.14
N VAL A 216 -7.26 3.97 13.99
CA VAL A 216 -8.64 4.23 13.61
C VAL A 216 -8.94 5.69 13.93
N TRP A 217 -9.18 6.47 12.89
CA TRP A 217 -9.50 7.88 12.96
C TRP A 217 -10.99 8.14 12.75
N ARG A 218 -11.50 9.07 13.54
CA ARG A 218 -12.82 9.68 13.44
C ARG A 218 -12.64 11.20 13.49
N GLU A 219 -13.68 11.96 13.17
CA GLU A 219 -13.63 13.44 13.07
C GLU A 219 -12.86 14.13 14.21
N ASN A 220 -13.00 13.65 15.45
CA ASN A 220 -12.42 14.28 16.63
C ASN A 220 -11.59 13.33 17.52
N SER A 221 -11.24 12.14 17.03
CA SER A 221 -10.46 11.18 17.82
C SER A 221 -9.67 10.21 16.96
N SER A 222 -8.59 9.69 17.53
CA SER A 222 -7.89 8.53 16.99
C SER A 222 -7.56 7.55 18.10
N VAL A 223 -7.54 6.26 17.76
CA VAL A 223 -7.05 5.20 18.63
C VAL A 223 -6.08 4.33 17.85
N ARG A 224 -4.89 4.12 18.41
CA ARG A 224 -3.83 3.33 17.80
C ARG A 224 -3.72 1.95 18.46
N TYR A 225 -3.57 0.93 17.62
CA TYR A 225 -3.48 -0.46 18.00
C TYR A 225 -2.16 -1.05 17.45
N PRO A 226 -1.20 -1.40 18.32
CA PRO A 226 0.07 -1.96 17.88
C PRO A 226 -0.11 -3.37 17.29
N LEU A 227 0.59 -3.64 16.19
CA LEU A 227 0.70 -4.93 15.53
C LEU A 227 2.12 -5.50 15.59
N ILE A 228 3.11 -4.61 15.45
CA ILE A 228 4.54 -4.93 15.51
C ILE A 228 5.22 -3.90 16.42
N GLU A 229 6.05 -4.39 17.32
CA GLU A 229 6.94 -3.57 18.15
C GLU A 229 8.36 -4.15 18.14
N THR A 230 9.35 -3.30 17.96
CA THR A 230 10.78 -3.67 17.93
C THR A 230 11.14 -4.76 16.89
N GLY A 231 10.37 -4.88 15.80
CA GLY A 231 10.59 -5.90 14.77
C GLY A 231 9.81 -7.20 14.96
N LYS A 232 9.06 -7.34 16.06
CA LYS A 232 8.34 -8.56 16.44
C LYS A 232 6.84 -8.29 16.49
N ILE A 233 6.05 -9.34 16.33
CA ILE A 233 4.60 -9.25 16.54
C ILE A 233 4.33 -8.76 17.97
N HIS A 234 3.37 -7.86 18.13
CA HIS A 234 2.94 -7.42 19.46
C HIS A 234 2.34 -8.59 20.24
N ASP A 235 2.68 -8.72 21.52
CA ASP A 235 2.30 -9.88 22.35
C ASP A 235 0.78 -10.06 22.46
N THR A 236 0.04 -8.95 22.39
CA THR A 236 -1.43 -8.94 22.41
C THR A 236 -1.96 -8.27 21.17
N LEU A 237 -2.29 -9.06 20.15
CA LEU A 237 -2.92 -8.53 18.95
C LEU A 237 -4.36 -8.07 19.23
N PRO A 238 -4.80 -6.95 18.65
CA PRO A 238 -6.15 -6.45 18.88
C PRO A 238 -7.18 -7.40 18.26
N THR A 239 -8.19 -7.76 19.03
CA THR A 239 -9.38 -8.50 18.52
C THR A 239 -10.54 -7.56 18.21
N ASN A 240 -10.48 -6.32 18.70
CA ASN A 240 -11.42 -5.24 18.44
C ASN A 240 -10.63 -3.94 18.35
N ILE A 241 -10.91 -3.16 17.32
CA ILE A 241 -10.26 -1.88 17.01
C ILE A 241 -11.25 -0.70 17.07
N GLY A 242 -12.35 -0.88 17.80
CA GLY A 242 -13.39 0.14 17.97
C GLY A 242 -14.29 0.32 16.76
N LEU A 243 -14.30 -0.65 15.83
CA LEU A 243 -15.24 -0.68 14.71
C LEU A 243 -16.58 -1.23 15.17
N ARG A 244 -17.66 -0.61 14.69
CA ARG A 244 -19.03 -0.99 14.98
C ARG A 244 -19.81 -1.16 13.69
N ILE A 245 -20.82 -2.04 13.68
CA ILE A 245 -21.60 -2.32 12.47
C ILE A 245 -22.22 -1.04 11.87
N ARG A 246 -22.59 -0.06 12.71
CA ARG A 246 -23.11 1.24 12.25
C ARG A 246 -22.11 2.05 11.43
N ASP A 247 -20.80 1.83 11.58
CA ASP A 247 -19.76 2.58 10.86
C ASP A 247 -19.79 2.26 9.35
N PHE A 248 -20.44 1.16 8.95
CA PHE A 248 -20.56 0.69 7.57
C PHE A 248 -21.85 1.14 6.89
N TYR A 249 -22.70 1.92 7.56
CA TYR A 249 -23.95 2.44 7.02
C TYR A 249 -23.97 3.96 7.02
N PRO A 250 -24.51 4.61 5.96
CA PRO A 250 -24.84 6.03 6.04
C PRO A 250 -25.84 6.28 7.17
N ASN A 251 -25.73 7.42 7.86
CA ASN A 251 -26.57 7.74 9.03
C ASN A 251 -28.09 7.53 8.79
N GLU A 252 -28.58 7.89 7.61
CA GLU A 252 -30.00 7.71 7.25
C GLU A 252 -30.36 6.26 6.95
N ALA A 253 -29.46 5.50 6.32
CA ALA A 253 -29.66 4.08 6.04
C ALA A 253 -29.59 3.24 7.33
N TRP A 254 -28.68 3.60 8.26
CA TRP A 254 -28.53 2.93 9.55
C TRP A 254 -29.84 2.95 10.37
N LYS A 255 -30.48 4.12 10.47
CA LYS A 255 -31.77 4.26 11.18
C LYS A 255 -32.86 3.36 10.60
N ALA A 256 -32.86 3.17 9.28
CA ALA A 256 -33.83 2.33 8.58
C ALA A 256 -33.47 0.84 8.60
N ALA A 257 -32.20 0.49 8.83
CA ALA A 257 -31.73 -0.89 8.75
C ALA A 257 -32.28 -1.78 9.87
N ASP A 258 -32.63 -1.19 11.03
CA ASP A 258 -33.14 -1.92 12.20
C ASP A 258 -32.23 -3.12 12.54
N ILE A 259 -30.94 -2.82 12.69
CA ILE A 259 -29.87 -3.75 13.06
C ILE A 259 -29.39 -3.33 14.45
N PRO A 260 -29.23 -4.23 15.42
CA PRO A 260 -28.60 -3.88 16.69
C PRO A 260 -27.17 -3.39 16.44
N ASP A 261 -26.76 -2.36 17.16
CA ASP A 261 -25.38 -1.87 17.08
C ASP A 261 -24.45 -2.79 17.87
N GLY A 262 -23.31 -3.16 17.30
CA GLY A 262 -22.40 -4.12 17.89
C GLY A 262 -21.00 -4.00 17.31
N ASP A 263 -20.05 -4.58 18.02
CA ASP A 263 -18.63 -4.52 17.66
C ASP A 263 -18.34 -5.44 16.47
N ILE A 264 -17.47 -4.97 15.57
CA ILE A 264 -16.92 -5.75 14.48
C ILE A 264 -15.50 -6.14 14.88
N PRO A 265 -15.27 -7.41 15.27
CA PRO A 265 -13.93 -7.86 15.63
C PRO A 265 -13.03 -7.92 14.39
N ILE A 266 -11.74 -8.04 14.62
CA ILE A 266 -10.76 -8.36 13.58
C ILE A 266 -9.91 -9.55 14.03
N ASN A 267 -9.62 -10.47 13.11
CA ASN A 267 -8.67 -11.54 13.38
C ASN A 267 -7.25 -11.08 13.04
N SER A 268 -6.69 -10.25 13.91
CA SER A 268 -5.33 -9.73 13.73
C SER A 268 -4.26 -10.81 13.60
N THR A 269 -4.48 -12.00 14.19
CA THR A 269 -3.56 -13.14 14.03
C THR A 269 -3.54 -13.63 12.58
N ILE A 270 -4.72 -13.79 11.97
CA ILE A 270 -4.83 -14.15 10.55
C ILE A 270 -4.25 -13.03 9.70
N PHE A 271 -4.66 -11.79 9.93
CA PHE A 271 -4.12 -10.62 9.21
C PHE A 271 -2.58 -10.60 9.21
N MET A 272 -1.95 -10.72 10.37
CA MET A 272 -0.48 -10.72 10.48
C MET A 272 0.17 -11.93 9.78
N LYS A 273 -0.50 -13.08 9.72
CA LYS A 273 -0.05 -14.23 8.92
C LYS A 273 -0.06 -13.91 7.41
N HIS A 274 -1.05 -13.17 6.92
CA HIS A 274 -1.07 -12.72 5.53
C HIS A 274 0.03 -11.69 5.25
N ILE A 275 0.27 -10.73 6.16
CA ILE A 275 1.39 -9.78 6.04
C ILE A 275 2.73 -10.51 5.95
N LYS A 276 2.93 -11.51 6.81
CA LYS A 276 4.12 -12.36 6.78
C LYS A 276 4.28 -13.07 5.43
N THR A 277 3.18 -13.59 4.89
CA THR A 277 3.17 -14.26 3.58
C THR A 277 3.49 -13.28 2.46
N ALA A 278 2.98 -12.04 2.51
CA ALA A 278 3.28 -10.98 1.55
C ALA A 278 4.77 -10.59 1.56
N ILE A 279 5.38 -10.52 2.73
CA ILE A 279 6.82 -10.25 2.88
C ILE A 279 7.66 -11.37 2.26
N ILE A 280 7.25 -12.63 2.45
CA ILE A 280 7.93 -13.77 1.81
C ILE A 280 7.71 -13.73 0.30
N ALA A 281 6.48 -13.47 -0.17
CA ALA A 281 6.15 -13.38 -1.59
C ALA A 281 6.93 -12.26 -2.30
N THR A 282 7.15 -11.15 -1.59
CA THR A 282 7.97 -10.03 -2.04
C THR A 282 9.38 -10.49 -2.45
N ALA A 283 9.97 -11.50 -1.79
CA ALA A 283 11.25 -12.08 -2.18
C ALA A 283 11.21 -12.80 -3.54
N GLY A 284 10.08 -13.45 -3.87
CA GLY A 284 9.86 -14.13 -5.14
C GLY A 284 9.75 -13.19 -6.35
N ARG A 285 9.57 -11.89 -6.10
CA ARG A 285 9.43 -10.87 -7.15
C ARG A 285 10.73 -10.26 -7.63
N LEU A 286 11.88 -10.79 -7.19
CA LEU A 286 13.20 -10.35 -7.66
C LEU A 286 13.28 -10.28 -9.20
N SER A 287 12.65 -11.24 -9.90
CA SER A 287 12.60 -11.30 -11.36
C SER A 287 11.99 -10.06 -12.03
N ASP A 288 11.12 -9.32 -11.34
CA ASP A 288 10.49 -8.11 -11.88
C ASP A 288 11.48 -6.96 -12.04
N TYR A 289 12.64 -7.04 -11.36
CA TYR A 289 13.59 -5.95 -11.23
C TYR A 289 14.98 -6.27 -11.80
N VAL A 290 15.27 -7.54 -12.02
CA VAL A 290 16.53 -8.03 -12.60
C VAL A 290 16.31 -8.41 -14.06
N SER A 291 15.59 -7.57 -14.84
CA SER A 291 15.28 -7.87 -16.24
C SER A 291 16.52 -8.30 -17.04
N GLN A 292 16.34 -9.41 -17.76
CA GLN A 292 17.28 -10.14 -18.63
C GLN A 292 18.01 -9.28 -19.65
#